data_AF-A0A6I2ZR31-F1
#
_entry.id   AF-A0A6I2ZR31-F1
#
_cell.length_a   1.000
_cell.length_b   1.000
_cell.length_c   1.000
_cell.angle_alpha   90.00
_cell.angle_beta   90.00
_cell.angle_gamma   90.00
#
_symmetry.space_group_name_H-M   'P 1'
#
loop_
_entity.id
_entity.type
_entity.pdbx_description
1 polymer ?
#
loop_
_entity_poly.entity_id
_entity_poly.type
_entity_poly.pdbx_seq_one_letter_code
_entity_poly.pdbx_strand_id
1 'polypeptide(L)'
;MSTEPQGITLPPYPYDRLEPLKQLAVDAHGAVIDLSVGTPCDAPSEAVLLALAESAEAARTYPPSIGTKQLRSAAADWFRLRLGIEVPVSQIAACVGS
;
A
#
# COMPACT_ATOMS: atom_id res chain seq x y z
N MET A 1 13.39 29.62 27.36
CA MET A 1 14.07 28.83 26.31
C MET A 1 13.18 27.63 26.05
N SER A 2 12.34 27.69 25.01
CA SER A 2 11.33 26.66 24.75
C SER A 2 12.00 25.42 24.16
N THR A 3 11.92 24.31 24.90
CA THR A 3 12.31 22.96 24.46
C THR A 3 11.14 22.33 23.72
N GLU A 4 10.88 22.77 22.49
CA GLU A 4 9.99 22.06 21.58
C GLU A 4 10.80 20.98 20.85
N PRO A 5 10.31 19.72 20.76
CA PRO A 5 11.00 18.68 20.02
C PRO A 5 11.08 19.07 18.54
N GLN A 6 12.28 19.39 18.06
CA GLN A 6 12.53 19.58 16.64
C GLN A 6 12.43 18.22 15.94
N GLY A 7 11.35 18.03 15.18
CA GLY A 7 11.18 16.85 14.33
C GLY A 7 12.23 16.78 13.21
N ILE A 8 12.37 15.61 12.62
CA ILE A 8 13.27 15.40 11.47
C ILE A 8 12.64 16.03 10.23
N THR A 9 13.40 16.88 9.50
CA THR A 9 13.00 17.36 8.18
C THR A 9 13.32 16.30 7.13
N LEU A 10 12.28 15.71 6.54
CA LEU A 10 12.40 14.76 5.44
C LEU A 10 12.50 15.49 4.09
N PRO A 11 13.19 14.91 3.09
CA PRO A 11 13.16 15.45 1.74
C PRO A 11 11.73 15.40 1.15
N PRO A 12 11.42 16.27 0.16
CA PRO A 12 10.15 16.19 -0.56
C PRO A 12 10.04 14.87 -1.33
N TYR A 13 8.81 14.45 -1.65
CA TYR A 13 8.64 13.26 -2.48
C TYR A 13 9.23 13.49 -3.88
N PRO A 14 9.79 12.45 -4.52
CA PRO A 14 10.39 12.58 -5.85
C PRO A 14 9.45 13.20 -6.90
N TYR A 15 8.16 12.85 -6.87
CA TYR A 15 7.16 13.36 -7.81
C TYR A 15 6.78 14.82 -7.58
N ASP A 16 6.90 15.36 -6.36
CA ASP A 16 6.66 16.79 -6.09
C ASP A 16 7.65 17.67 -6.87
N ARG A 17 8.85 17.14 -7.12
CA ARG A 17 9.89 17.84 -7.89
C ARG A 17 9.56 17.94 -9.38
N LEU A 18 8.59 17.15 -9.86
CA LEU A 18 8.17 17.14 -11.26
C LEU A 18 7.05 18.15 -11.54
N GLU A 19 6.38 18.67 -10.52
CA GLU A 19 5.26 19.61 -10.70
C GLU A 19 5.61 20.85 -11.54
N PRO A 20 6.75 21.54 -11.31
CA PRO A 20 7.13 22.68 -12.15
C PRO A 20 7.41 22.28 -13.61
N LEU A 21 7.93 21.07 -13.83
CA LEU A 21 8.23 20.56 -15.16
C LEU A 21 6.95 20.17 -15.92
N LYS A 22 5.97 19.62 -15.22
CA LYS A 22 4.63 19.34 -15.79
C LYS A 22 3.97 20.62 -16.25
N GLN A 23 4.03 21.69 -15.45
CA GLN A 23 3.45 22.98 -15.85
C GLN A 23 4.13 23.54 -17.10
N LEU A 24 5.47 23.52 -17.16
CA LEU A 24 6.22 23.97 -18.35
C LEU A 24 5.84 23.17 -19.61
N ALA A 25 5.64 21.85 -19.48
CA ALA A 25 5.22 21.01 -20.59
C ALA A 25 3.79 21.32 -21.05
N VAL A 26 2.87 21.55 -20.12
CA VAL A 26 1.48 21.96 -20.43
C VAL A 26 1.46 23.32 -21.12
N ASP A 27 2.25 24.28 -20.65
CA ASP A 27 2.32 25.62 -21.25
C ASP A 27 2.88 25.57 -22.69
N ALA A 28 3.84 24.67 -22.96
CA ALA A 28 4.48 24.54 -24.27
C ALA A 28 3.70 23.64 -25.25
N HIS A 29 2.96 22.63 -24.75
CA HIS A 29 2.40 21.55 -25.58
C HIS A 29 0.89 21.32 -25.38
N GLY A 30 0.25 22.03 -24.44
CA GLY A 30 -1.18 21.95 -24.13
C GLY A 30 -1.59 20.77 -23.24
N ALA A 31 -0.77 19.72 -23.13
CA ALA A 31 -1.05 18.54 -22.30
C ALA A 31 0.25 17.81 -21.90
N VAL A 32 0.15 16.96 -20.87
CA VAL A 32 1.21 16.05 -20.43
C VAL A 32 0.65 14.65 -20.15
N ILE A 33 1.40 13.60 -20.51
CA ILE A 33 1.12 12.24 -20.06
C ILE A 33 1.84 12.07 -18.72
N ASP A 34 1.08 12.05 -17.62
CA ASP A 34 1.65 11.97 -16.28
C ASP A 34 1.98 10.51 -15.91
N LEU A 35 3.26 10.18 -15.94
CA LEU A 35 3.83 8.89 -15.49
C LEU A 35 4.68 9.05 -14.22
N SER A 36 4.46 10.12 -13.45
CA SER A 36 5.28 10.46 -12.28
C SER A 36 5.04 9.57 -11.06
N VAL A 37 3.84 9.01 -10.93
CA VAL A 37 3.43 8.19 -9.78
C VAL A 37 2.99 6.82 -10.25
N GLY A 38 3.57 5.76 -9.67
CA GLY A 38 3.25 4.36 -9.96
C GLY A 38 1.98 3.87 -9.28
N THR A 39 0.88 4.63 -9.34
CA THR A 39 -0.42 4.21 -8.81
C THR A 39 -1.16 3.40 -9.88
N PRO A 40 -1.60 2.16 -9.59
CA PRO A 40 -2.45 1.40 -10.51
C PRO A 40 -3.72 2.18 -10.85
N CYS A 41 -4.12 2.17 -12.12
CA CYS A 41 -5.37 2.79 -12.57
C CYS A 41 -6.57 1.84 -12.52
N ASP A 42 -6.33 0.54 -12.39
CA ASP A 42 -7.37 -0.48 -12.36
C ASP A 42 -8.15 -0.46 -11.04
N ALA A 43 -9.45 -0.76 -11.12
CA ALA A 43 -10.29 -0.91 -9.95
C ALA A 43 -9.90 -2.16 -9.14
N PRO A 44 -10.10 -2.16 -7.80
CA PRO A 44 -9.98 -3.38 -7.00
C PRO A 44 -10.90 -4.49 -7.51
N SER A 45 -10.48 -5.74 -7.35
CA SER A 45 -11.30 -6.91 -7.70
C SER A 45 -12.61 -6.94 -6.92
N GLU A 46 -13.71 -7.26 -7.60
CA GLU A 46 -15.05 -7.39 -7.00
C GLU A 46 -15.07 -8.39 -5.84
N ALA A 47 -14.35 -9.51 -5.97
CA ALA A 47 -14.26 -10.51 -4.90
C ALA A 47 -13.65 -9.95 -3.61
N VAL A 48 -12.69 -9.02 -3.72
CA VAL A 48 -12.09 -8.35 -2.55
C VAL A 48 -13.06 -7.35 -1.94
N LEU A 49 -13.78 -6.59 -2.76
CA LEU A 49 -14.79 -5.64 -2.30
C LEU A 49 -15.95 -6.35 -1.57
N LEU A 50 -16.41 -7.48 -2.09
CA LEU A 50 -17.43 -8.32 -1.45
C LEU A 50 -16.95 -8.88 -0.11
N ALA A 51 -15.75 -9.48 -0.07
CA ALA A 51 -15.19 -10.02 1.17
C ALA A 51 -15.02 -8.93 2.25
N LEU A 52 -14.62 -7.71 1.85
CA LEU A 52 -14.55 -6.58 2.75
C LEU A 52 -15.93 -6.21 3.30
N ALA A 53 -16.95 -6.09 2.43
CA ALA A 53 -18.30 -5.73 2.82
C ALA A 53 -18.93 -6.75 3.80
N GLU A 54 -18.71 -8.04 3.56
CA GLU A 54 -19.22 -9.13 4.40
C GLU A 54 -18.48 -9.24 5.76
N SER A 55 -17.25 -8.74 5.84
CA SER A 55 -16.42 -8.82 7.06
C SER A 55 -16.69 -7.72 8.12
N ALA A 56 -17.64 -6.83 7.87
CA ALA A 56 -17.86 -5.62 8.67
C ALA A 56 -18.04 -5.90 10.17
N GLU A 57 -18.72 -6.99 10.54
CA GLU A 57 -18.93 -7.32 11.96
C GLU A 57 -17.66 -7.86 12.63
N ALA A 58 -16.86 -8.64 11.91
CA ALA A 58 -15.58 -9.15 12.41
C ALA A 58 -14.56 -8.03 12.66
N ALA A 59 -14.61 -6.96 11.85
CA ALA A 59 -13.73 -5.81 11.93
C ALA A 59 -13.91 -4.94 13.20
N ARG A 60 -14.98 -5.15 13.98
CA ARG A 60 -15.21 -4.42 15.25
C ARG A 60 -14.27 -4.84 16.38
N THR A 61 -13.63 -6.00 16.26
CA THR A 61 -12.77 -6.58 17.29
C THR A 61 -11.31 -6.14 17.11
N TYR A 62 -10.52 -6.22 18.18
CA TYR A 62 -9.08 -5.95 18.10
C TYR A 62 -8.36 -7.18 17.53
N PRO A 63 -7.83 -7.13 16.28
CA PRO A 63 -7.22 -8.31 15.68
C PRO A 63 -5.84 -8.60 16.32
N PRO A 64 -5.36 -9.86 16.25
CA PRO A 64 -3.99 -10.19 16.65
C PRO A 64 -2.99 -9.38 15.83
N SER A 65 -1.97 -8.81 16.47
CA SER A 65 -0.94 -7.99 15.80
C SER A 65 -0.20 -8.73 14.69
N ILE A 66 0.05 -10.03 14.87
CA ILE A 66 0.69 -10.88 13.86
C ILE A 66 -0.23 -11.19 12.66
N GLY A 67 -1.53 -10.87 12.74
CA GLY A 67 -2.54 -11.24 11.77
C GLY A 67 -3.25 -12.55 12.11
N THR A 68 -4.44 -12.75 11.52
CA THR A 68 -5.24 -13.96 11.74
C THR A 68 -4.52 -15.19 11.16
N LYS A 69 -4.75 -16.36 11.77
CA LYS A 69 -4.19 -17.62 11.23
C LYS A 69 -4.66 -17.86 9.79
N GLN A 70 -5.92 -17.55 9.49
CA GLN A 70 -6.51 -17.70 8.15
C GLN A 70 -5.76 -16.87 7.11
N LEU A 71 -5.53 -15.57 7.37
CA LEU A 71 -4.79 -14.70 6.46
C LEU A 71 -3.36 -15.20 6.23
N ARG A 72 -2.67 -15.59 7.30
CA ARG A 72 -1.29 -16.07 7.20
C ARG A 72 -1.16 -17.41 6.47
N SER A 73 -2.12 -18.32 6.66
CA SER A 73 -2.19 -19.57 5.89
C SER A 73 -2.43 -19.29 4.40
N ALA A 74 -3.36 -18.38 4.06
CA ALA A 74 -3.60 -18.00 2.67
C ALA A 74 -2.36 -17.36 2.01
N ALA A 75 -1.58 -16.58 2.76
CA ALA A 75 -0.30 -16.05 2.28
C ALA A 75 0.74 -17.16 2.04
N ALA A 76 0.82 -18.17 2.91
CA ALA A 76 1.69 -19.33 2.70
C ALA A 76 1.31 -20.10 1.43
N ASP A 77 0.00 -20.30 1.19
CA ASP A 77 -0.49 -20.92 -0.03
C ASP A 77 -0.17 -20.09 -1.27
N TRP A 78 -0.27 -18.76 -1.19
CA TRP A 78 0.13 -17.87 -2.27
C TRP A 78 1.62 -17.99 -2.59
N PHE A 79 2.50 -18.02 -1.58
CA PHE A 79 3.94 -18.24 -1.79
C PHE A 79 4.23 -19.56 -2.49
N ARG A 80 3.55 -20.63 -2.06
CA ARG A 80 3.68 -21.95 -2.68
C ARG A 80 3.21 -21.96 -4.13
N LEU A 81 2.03 -21.38 -4.41
CA LEU A 81 1.41 -21.41 -5.74
C LEU A 81 2.08 -20.47 -6.75
N ARG A 82 2.58 -19.32 -6.30
CA ARG A 82 3.09 -18.26 -7.18
C ARG A 82 4.60 -18.25 -7.27
N LEU A 83 5.29 -18.57 -6.18
CA LEU A 83 6.76 -18.53 -6.11
C LEU A 83 7.38 -19.93 -5.99
N GLY A 84 6.59 -20.98 -5.74
CA GLY A 84 7.11 -22.34 -5.55
C GLY A 84 7.87 -22.54 -4.24
N ILE A 85 7.64 -21.66 -3.24
CA ILE A 85 8.36 -21.67 -1.96
C ILE A 85 7.41 -22.06 -0.84
N GLU A 86 7.85 -22.96 0.03
CA GLU A 86 7.16 -23.28 1.28
C GLU A 86 7.66 -22.36 2.41
N VAL A 87 6.76 -21.55 2.96
CA VAL A 87 7.04 -20.69 4.11
C VAL A 87 6.19 -21.15 5.29
N PRO A 88 6.79 -21.55 6.43
CA PRO A 88 6.03 -21.88 7.63
C PRO A 88 5.15 -20.71 8.08
N VAL A 89 3.89 -20.97 8.42
CA VAL A 89 2.95 -19.92 8.88
C VAL A 89 3.49 -19.13 10.09
N SER A 90 4.34 -19.76 10.92
CA SER A 90 5.02 -19.10 12.05
C SER A 90 6.01 -18.01 11.63
N GLN A 91 6.47 -18.01 10.37
CA GLN A 91 7.38 -17.02 9.79
C GLN A 91 6.65 -15.95 8.97
N ILE A 92 5.31 -15.96 8.97
CA ILE A 92 4.48 -14.97 8.28
C ILE A 92 3.83 -14.07 9.34
N ALA A 93 3.83 -12.77 9.08
CA ALA A 93 3.12 -11.76 9.85
C ALA A 93 2.40 -10.80 8.89
N ALA A 94 1.26 -10.28 9.30
CA ALA A 94 0.54 -9.25 8.56
C ALA A 94 1.09 -7.86 8.90
N CYS A 95 1.12 -6.97 7.89
CA CYS A 95 1.47 -5.56 8.03
C CYS A 95 0.37 -4.69 7.38
N VAL A 96 0.25 -3.44 7.82
CA VAL A 96 -0.63 -2.46 7.18
C VAL A 96 0.19 -1.74 6.10
N GLY A 97 0.20 -2.33 4.91
CA GLY A 97 1.14 -1.94 3.85
C GLY A 97 2.46 -2.70 3.95
N SER A 98 3.35 -2.44 2.99
CA SER A 98 4.70 -3.00 2.89
C SER A 98 5.73 -2.11 3.56
#